data_AF-A0A654E2M0-F1
#
_entry.id   AF-A0A654E2M0-F1
#
_cell.length_a   1.000
_cell.length_b   1.000
_cell.length_c   1.000
_cell.angle_alpha   90.00
_cell.angle_beta   90.00
_cell.angle_gamma   90.00
#
_symmetry.space_group_name_H-M   'P 1'
#
loop_
_entity.id
_entity.type
_entity.pdbx_description
1 polymer ?
#
loop_
_entity_poly.entity_id
_entity_poly.type
_entity_poly.pdbx_seq_one_letter_code
_entity_poly.pdbx_strand_id
1 'polypeptide(L)'
;MNTNRLAMLSIIFSFIALVSCNTDDPRRGVDPDPENKDSVIVEQFYFGADLSYVNQILDHGGQYRDVGEVRDPYKIFKDHGANLARFRLWHNPQWTREVYGDAGTQLYNDLYDVEKSIRQAKAQGMEVLLDFHYSDTWADPGSQRVPAAWRGITDIDVLADSVYDYTLKTLNYLNQKGLMPELVQIGNETNCGMMLTGGVDGFPACNVCDGNWANMGAVLNSGIRAVRAVSVDSDIKTKVMLHVADPVNVDWWFEQATSEGGVTDFEFIGFSYYPIWHTGISLDRLQETVAGFVTKFKREVVILETAYPWTVQGNDNYNNLFGGESPLPGYPYTQDGQLSLMKAITQKLVSAGASGVIYWEPAWISSDMKDKWGTGSSWENNAFFDFDGNTIPTIDYMNYEYDTND
;
A
#
# COMPACT_ATOMS: atom_id res chain seq x y z
N MET A 1 -45.81 45.97 22.05
CA MET A 1 -45.06 45.08 21.14
C MET A 1 -43.82 44.60 21.86
N ASN A 2 -43.76 43.28 22.08
CA ASN A 2 -42.73 42.42 22.68
C ASN A 2 -41.66 43.03 23.61
N THR A 3 -41.86 42.74 24.90
CA THR A 3 -40.91 42.89 26.00
C THR A 3 -39.82 41.82 25.95
N ASN A 4 -38.57 42.26 26.01
CA ASN A 4 -37.37 41.46 26.23
C ASN A 4 -36.88 41.66 27.68
N ARG A 5 -36.48 40.55 28.31
CA ARG A 5 -35.42 40.35 29.31
C ARG A 5 -35.29 41.33 30.49
N LEU A 6 -35.25 40.81 31.72
CA LEU A 6 -34.01 40.66 32.50
C LEU A 6 -34.29 40.01 33.87
N ALA A 7 -33.33 39.22 34.33
CA ALA A 7 -33.26 38.56 35.62
C ALA A 7 -32.86 39.52 36.77
N MET A 8 -33.22 39.18 38.01
CA MET A 8 -32.27 39.28 39.14
C MET A 8 -32.73 38.49 40.38
N LEU A 9 -31.77 37.79 40.95
CA LEU A 9 -31.81 36.93 42.15
C LEU A 9 -31.85 37.73 43.47
N SER A 10 -32.47 37.14 44.48
CA SER A 10 -32.44 37.53 45.90
C SER A 10 -31.28 36.86 46.66
N ILE A 11 -30.32 37.66 47.12
CA ILE A 11 -30.05 38.05 48.52
C ILE A 11 -30.01 36.98 49.66
N ILE A 12 -28.86 36.99 50.39
CA ILE A 12 -28.58 36.77 51.85
C ILE A 12 -28.19 35.35 52.34
N PHE A 13 -26.93 35.11 52.75
CA PHE A 13 -26.28 35.29 54.10
C PHE A 13 -26.67 34.16 55.08
N SER A 14 -25.86 33.53 55.94
CA SER A 14 -24.47 33.63 56.41
C SER A 14 -24.25 32.49 57.43
N PHE A 15 -23.00 32.11 57.77
CA PHE A 15 -22.44 32.03 59.16
C PHE A 15 -21.09 31.27 59.19
N ILE A 16 -19.97 31.98 59.47
CA ILE A 16 -19.14 32.00 60.72
C ILE A 16 -18.15 30.80 60.83
N ALA A 17 -16.84 30.97 60.54
CA ALA A 17 -15.70 31.44 61.37
C ALA A 17 -15.13 30.33 62.31
N LEU A 18 -13.81 30.03 62.41
CA LEU A 18 -12.70 30.83 62.96
C LEU A 18 -11.32 30.08 62.82
N VAL A 19 -10.22 30.83 62.58
CA VAL A 19 -8.86 30.79 63.27
C VAL A 19 -7.96 29.53 63.04
N SER A 20 -6.62 29.51 62.85
CA SER A 20 -5.46 30.44 62.84
C SER A 20 -4.19 29.70 62.27
N CYS A 21 -3.08 30.45 62.11
CA CYS A 21 -1.85 30.24 61.32
C CYS A 21 -0.69 29.37 61.90
N ASN A 22 0.26 29.06 61.00
CA ASN A 22 1.73 28.81 61.15
C ASN A 22 2.20 27.45 61.74
N THR A 23 3.26 26.73 61.30
CA THR A 23 4.59 27.01 60.67
C THR A 23 5.14 25.77 59.88
N ASP A 24 6.20 25.97 59.09
CA ASP A 24 7.00 25.04 58.24
C ASP A 24 7.55 23.72 58.87
N ASP A 25 7.70 22.66 58.07
CA ASP A 25 8.91 21.79 57.97
C ASP A 25 8.92 20.93 56.68
N PRO A 26 9.97 21.02 55.83
CA PRO A 26 10.20 20.15 54.68
C PRO A 26 10.97 18.87 55.06
N ARG A 27 10.31 17.71 54.93
CA ARG A 27 10.88 16.40 54.54
C ARG A 27 9.86 15.26 54.74
N ARG A 28 9.25 14.81 53.65
CA ARG A 28 9.00 13.38 53.38
C ARG A 28 8.74 13.22 51.89
N GLY A 29 9.62 12.45 51.26
CA GLY A 29 9.64 12.24 49.82
C GLY A 29 8.42 11.46 49.32
N VAL A 30 8.06 11.78 48.08
CA VAL A 30 7.42 10.86 47.16
C VAL A 30 8.43 10.70 46.03
N ASP A 31 8.86 9.45 45.83
CA ASP A 31 9.76 9.02 44.76
C ASP A 31 9.19 9.40 43.37
N PRO A 32 10.06 9.57 42.36
CA PRO A 32 9.64 9.98 41.02
C PRO A 32 8.85 8.86 40.34
N ASP A 33 7.74 9.25 39.76
CA ASP A 33 6.92 8.43 38.86
C ASP A 33 7.78 7.92 37.68
N PRO A 34 7.98 6.60 37.51
CA PRO A 34 8.72 6.05 36.41
C PRO A 34 7.75 5.51 35.37
N GLU A 35 7.22 6.36 34.48
CA GLU A 35 6.75 5.94 33.15
C GLU A 35 6.33 7.13 32.28
N ASN A 36 7.32 7.77 31.65
CA ASN A 36 7.09 8.35 30.33
C ASN A 36 7.78 7.43 29.32
N LYS A 37 7.10 6.34 28.98
CA LYS A 37 7.37 5.62 27.73
C LYS A 37 6.56 6.36 26.68
N ASP A 38 7.27 7.03 25.77
CA ASP A 38 6.70 7.63 24.58
C ASP A 38 5.76 6.61 23.90
N SER A 39 4.45 6.80 24.06
CA SER A 39 3.44 6.00 23.38
C SER A 39 3.35 6.51 21.96
N VAL A 40 4.01 5.79 21.03
CA VAL A 40 3.74 5.91 19.60
C VAL A 40 2.32 5.38 19.40
N ILE A 41 1.36 6.30 19.28
CA ILE A 41 0.04 5.98 18.75
C ILE A 41 0.28 5.61 17.28
N VAL A 42 -0.12 4.40 16.87
CA VAL A 42 -0.24 4.10 15.44
C VAL A 42 -1.34 5.01 14.91
N GLU A 43 -0.93 6.09 14.24
CA GLU A 43 -1.78 6.96 13.43
C GLU A 43 -2.40 6.11 12.31
N GLN A 44 -3.67 5.76 12.47
CA GLN A 44 -4.59 5.26 11.44
C GLN A 44 -4.18 3.97 10.67
N PHE A 45 -5.01 2.93 10.75
CA PHE A 45 -4.90 1.74 9.90
C PHE A 45 -5.14 2.10 8.42
N TYR A 46 -4.26 1.67 7.51
CA TYR A 46 -4.43 1.89 6.07
C TYR A 46 -5.43 0.91 5.47
N PHE A 47 -6.49 1.47 4.91
CA PHE A 47 -7.43 0.81 4.00
C PHE A 47 -7.08 1.24 2.58
N GLY A 48 -6.24 0.44 1.93
CA GLY A 48 -5.67 0.76 0.63
C GLY A 48 -6.32 0.05 -0.54
N ALA A 49 -6.26 0.69 -1.70
CA ALA A 49 -6.58 0.08 -2.99
C ALA A 49 -5.47 0.38 -4.01
N ASP A 50 -5.01 -0.64 -4.74
CA ASP A 50 -4.18 -0.45 -5.93
C ASP A 50 -5.08 -0.06 -7.11
N LEU A 51 -4.97 1.19 -7.56
CA LEU A 51 -5.85 1.79 -8.56
C LEU A 51 -5.11 2.09 -9.86
N SER A 52 -4.06 1.33 -10.15
CA SER A 52 -3.12 1.66 -11.22
C SER A 52 -3.70 1.45 -12.62
N TYR A 53 -4.65 0.53 -12.81
CA TYR A 53 -5.31 0.36 -14.11
C TYR A 53 -6.44 1.37 -14.40
N VAL A 54 -6.89 2.16 -13.41
CA VAL A 54 -8.09 2.99 -13.53
C VAL A 54 -8.04 3.93 -14.73
N ASN A 55 -6.91 4.63 -14.96
CA ASN A 55 -6.78 5.53 -16.11
C ASN A 55 -6.93 4.78 -17.43
N GLN A 56 -6.25 3.64 -17.57
CA GLN A 56 -6.31 2.81 -18.77
C GLN A 56 -7.73 2.29 -19.03
N ILE A 57 -8.44 1.86 -17.98
CA ILE A 57 -9.82 1.38 -18.11
C ILE A 57 -10.75 2.50 -18.55
N LEU A 58 -10.65 3.69 -17.95
CA LEU A 58 -11.47 4.86 -18.31
C LEU A 58 -11.23 5.31 -19.75
N ASP A 59 -9.96 5.37 -20.17
CA ASP A 59 -9.57 5.78 -21.51
C ASP A 59 -10.04 4.76 -22.58
N HIS A 60 -10.35 3.52 -22.16
CA HIS A 60 -10.83 2.43 -23.01
C HIS A 60 -12.26 1.98 -22.68
N GLY A 61 -13.13 2.93 -22.29
CA GLY A 61 -14.58 2.75 -22.27
C GLY A 61 -15.16 2.12 -21.02
N GLY A 62 -14.33 1.80 -20.02
CA GLY A 62 -14.80 1.37 -18.71
C GLY A 62 -15.57 2.47 -17.99
N GLN A 63 -16.60 2.09 -17.25
CA GLN A 63 -17.42 3.00 -16.45
C GLN A 63 -17.63 2.41 -15.06
N TYR A 64 -17.39 3.24 -14.04
CA TYR A 64 -17.64 2.87 -12.65
C TYR A 64 -18.95 3.49 -12.18
N ARG A 65 -19.71 2.72 -11.43
CA ARG A 65 -20.99 3.09 -10.86
C ARG A 65 -21.01 2.80 -9.38
N ASP A 66 -21.77 3.61 -8.67
CA ASP A 66 -22.13 3.33 -7.28
C ASP A 66 -23.60 3.68 -7.07
N VAL A 67 -24.35 2.71 -6.55
CA VAL A 67 -25.82 2.73 -6.48
C VAL A 67 -26.47 3.02 -7.85
N GLY A 68 -25.88 2.47 -8.92
CA GLY A 68 -26.35 2.57 -10.32
C GLY A 68 -25.91 3.84 -11.07
N GLU A 69 -25.38 4.84 -10.37
CA GLU A 69 -24.98 6.12 -10.96
C GLU A 69 -23.50 6.13 -11.35
N VAL A 70 -23.17 6.63 -12.55
CA VAL A 70 -21.78 6.75 -13.00
C VAL A 70 -21.05 7.77 -12.13
N ARG A 71 -19.92 7.37 -11.54
CA ARG A 71 -19.14 8.20 -10.61
C ARG A 71 -17.64 8.03 -10.84
N ASP A 72 -16.88 9.01 -10.36
CA ASP A 72 -15.42 8.96 -10.34
C ASP A 72 -14.96 7.82 -9.42
N PRO A 73 -14.18 6.83 -9.91
CA PRO A 73 -13.73 5.70 -9.11
C PRO A 73 -12.93 6.11 -7.88
N TYR A 74 -12.07 7.13 -7.96
CA TYR A 74 -11.31 7.60 -6.78
C TYR A 74 -12.24 8.14 -5.70
N LYS A 75 -13.32 8.82 -6.11
CA LYS A 75 -14.35 9.28 -5.18
C LYS A 75 -15.15 8.12 -4.58
N ILE A 76 -15.48 7.11 -5.38
CA ILE A 76 -16.15 5.89 -4.88
C ILE A 76 -15.31 5.26 -3.77
N PHE A 77 -14.03 4.94 -4.03
CA PHE A 77 -13.16 4.33 -3.02
C PHE A 77 -13.06 5.18 -1.75
N LYS A 78 -12.90 6.51 -1.89
CA LYS A 78 -12.88 7.41 -0.72
C LYS A 78 -14.17 7.38 0.09
N ASP A 79 -15.33 7.46 -0.58
CA ASP A 79 -16.64 7.47 0.10
C ASP A 79 -16.92 6.14 0.82
N HIS A 80 -16.31 5.04 0.35
CA HIS A 80 -16.39 3.72 0.97
C HIS A 80 -15.24 3.40 1.95
N GLY A 81 -14.45 4.41 2.35
CA GLY A 81 -13.52 4.28 3.48
C GLY A 81 -12.04 4.14 3.11
N ALA A 82 -11.69 4.06 1.82
CA ALA A 82 -10.29 4.03 1.42
C ALA A 82 -9.56 5.32 1.86
N ASN A 83 -8.41 5.16 2.48
CA ASN A 83 -7.54 6.27 2.89
C ASN A 83 -6.18 6.27 2.19
N LEU A 84 -5.86 5.20 1.45
CA LEU A 84 -4.61 5.05 0.72
C LEU A 84 -4.86 4.56 -0.70
N ALA A 85 -4.23 5.19 -1.70
CA ALA A 85 -4.19 4.68 -3.06
C ALA A 85 -2.76 4.25 -3.40
N ARG A 86 -2.60 3.00 -3.84
CA ARG A 86 -1.33 2.47 -4.33
C ARG A 86 -1.27 2.61 -5.86
N PHE A 87 -0.11 3.03 -6.36
CA PHE A 87 0.17 3.12 -7.79
C PHE A 87 1.51 2.49 -8.12
N ARG A 88 1.50 1.49 -9.00
CA ARG A 88 2.74 0.97 -9.58
C ARG A 88 3.32 1.92 -10.61
N LEU A 89 4.63 1.99 -10.64
CA LEU A 89 5.41 2.77 -11.57
C LEU A 89 6.44 1.89 -12.27
N TRP A 90 6.27 1.75 -13.58
CA TRP A 90 7.25 1.16 -14.47
C TRP A 90 8.21 2.22 -15.00
N HIS A 91 9.45 1.82 -15.24
CA HIS A 91 10.53 2.73 -15.67
C HIS A 91 10.25 3.31 -17.07
N ASN A 92 10.00 2.47 -18.06
CA ASN A 92 9.63 2.90 -19.40
C ASN A 92 8.75 1.86 -20.14
N PRO A 93 7.44 1.77 -19.82
CA PRO A 93 6.59 0.69 -20.29
C PRO A 93 6.06 0.89 -21.72
N GLN A 94 6.96 1.00 -22.70
CA GLN A 94 6.64 1.27 -24.11
C GLN A 94 5.57 0.33 -24.69
N TRP A 95 5.56 -0.91 -24.21
CA TRP A 95 4.60 -1.93 -24.63
C TRP A 95 3.13 -1.52 -24.41
N THR A 96 2.84 -0.71 -23.38
CA THR A 96 1.46 -0.27 -23.06
C THR A 96 0.85 0.58 -24.15
N ARG A 97 1.68 1.28 -24.93
CA ARG A 97 1.26 1.96 -26.15
C ARG A 97 1.18 1.00 -27.33
N GLU A 98 2.18 0.12 -27.47
CA GLU A 98 2.34 -0.77 -28.62
C GLU A 98 1.19 -1.76 -28.78
N VAL A 99 0.57 -2.22 -27.68
CA VAL A 99 -0.59 -3.14 -27.73
C VAL A 99 -1.82 -2.53 -28.42
N TYR A 100 -1.85 -1.20 -28.60
CA TYR A 100 -2.87 -0.47 -29.35
C TYR A 100 -2.45 -0.10 -30.78
N GLY A 101 -1.25 -0.47 -31.23
CA GLY A 101 -0.73 -0.14 -32.56
C GLY A 101 -0.69 1.37 -32.83
N ASP A 102 -1.03 1.79 -34.04
CA ASP A 102 -1.05 3.20 -34.45
C ASP A 102 -2.03 4.07 -33.63
N ALA A 103 -3.02 3.46 -32.98
CA ALA A 103 -3.96 4.15 -32.10
C ALA A 103 -3.38 4.42 -30.70
N GLY A 104 -2.29 3.74 -30.33
CA GLY A 104 -1.64 3.94 -29.04
C GLY A 104 -0.92 5.28 -28.99
N THR A 105 -1.40 6.19 -28.15
CA THR A 105 -0.79 7.53 -27.97
C THR A 105 -0.19 7.74 -26.58
N GLN A 106 -0.55 6.92 -25.59
CA GLN A 106 -0.18 7.10 -24.19
C GLN A 106 0.53 5.85 -23.65
N LEU A 107 1.43 6.08 -22.70
CA LEU A 107 2.00 5.03 -21.83
C LEU A 107 1.16 4.96 -20.56
N TYR A 108 0.90 3.76 -20.06
CA TYR A 108 0.21 3.55 -18.79
C TYR A 108 1.20 3.05 -17.73
N ASN A 109 0.97 3.42 -16.46
CA ASN A 109 1.86 3.16 -15.33
C ASN A 109 3.28 3.75 -15.52
N ASP A 110 3.43 4.76 -16.37
CA ASP A 110 4.64 5.59 -16.44
C ASP A 110 4.51 6.81 -15.51
N LEU A 111 5.53 7.67 -15.46
CA LEU A 111 5.54 8.84 -14.58
C LEU A 111 4.33 9.77 -14.82
N TYR A 112 3.91 9.97 -16.07
CA TYR A 112 2.84 10.92 -16.40
C TYR A 112 1.47 10.36 -16.08
N ASP A 113 1.25 9.07 -16.35
CA ASP A 113 0.03 8.37 -15.98
C ASP A 113 -0.12 8.27 -14.45
N VAL A 114 0.96 7.92 -13.75
CA VAL A 114 0.98 7.90 -12.29
C VAL A 114 0.77 9.30 -11.70
N GLU A 115 1.36 10.36 -12.28
CA GLU A 115 1.06 11.74 -11.86
C GLU A 115 -0.45 12.04 -11.93
N LYS A 116 -1.12 11.66 -13.03
CA LYS A 116 -2.57 11.83 -13.20
C LYS A 116 -3.32 11.10 -12.09
N SER A 117 -2.96 9.85 -11.81
CA SER A 117 -3.59 9.03 -10.76
C SER A 117 -3.38 9.61 -9.36
N ILE A 118 -2.15 10.00 -9.01
CA ILE A 118 -1.81 10.63 -7.73
C ILE A 118 -2.61 11.91 -7.51
N ARG A 119 -2.77 12.73 -8.57
CA ARG A 119 -3.58 13.95 -8.50
C ARG A 119 -5.04 13.64 -8.19
N GLN A 120 -5.62 12.61 -8.80
CA GLN A 120 -7.01 12.22 -8.53
C GLN A 120 -7.17 11.70 -7.10
N ALA A 121 -6.28 10.81 -6.64
CA ALA A 121 -6.33 10.29 -5.28
C ALA A 121 -6.22 11.39 -4.21
N LYS A 122 -5.22 12.29 -4.35
CA LYS A 122 -5.05 13.41 -3.43
C LYS A 122 -6.21 14.41 -3.48
N ALA A 123 -6.85 14.60 -4.63
CA ALA A 123 -8.04 15.45 -4.73
C ALA A 123 -9.23 14.92 -3.92
N GLN A 124 -9.28 13.61 -3.65
CA GLN A 124 -10.26 12.98 -2.75
C GLN A 124 -9.76 12.88 -1.30
N GLY A 125 -8.55 13.35 -0.99
CA GLY A 125 -7.96 13.25 0.34
C GLY A 125 -7.57 11.82 0.73
N MET A 126 -7.09 11.03 -0.22
CA MET A 126 -6.36 9.78 0.05
C MET A 126 -4.86 10.07 0.06
N GLU A 127 -4.14 9.40 0.96
CA GLU A 127 -2.69 9.29 0.89
C GLU A 127 -2.28 8.43 -0.31
N VAL A 128 -1.00 8.49 -0.66
CA VAL A 128 -0.44 7.78 -1.81
C VAL A 128 0.74 6.91 -1.40
N LEU A 129 0.67 5.65 -1.85
CA LEU A 129 1.80 4.72 -1.92
C LEU A 129 2.27 4.61 -3.38
N LEU A 130 3.47 5.12 -3.66
CA LEU A 130 4.10 4.96 -4.97
C LEU A 130 5.02 3.74 -4.98
N ASP A 131 4.71 2.75 -5.81
CA ASP A 131 5.47 1.51 -5.94
C ASP A 131 6.41 1.54 -7.15
N PHE A 132 7.70 1.66 -6.88
CA PHE A 132 8.72 1.54 -7.92
C PHE A 132 9.02 0.07 -8.19
N HIS A 133 8.57 -0.41 -9.34
CA HIS A 133 8.89 -1.78 -9.80
C HIS A 133 10.36 -1.93 -10.23
N TYR A 134 11.03 -0.83 -10.61
CA TYR A 134 12.37 -0.86 -11.21
C TYR A 134 12.49 -1.83 -12.41
N SER A 135 11.43 -1.87 -13.21
CA SER A 135 11.28 -2.68 -14.43
C SER A 135 10.41 -1.89 -15.43
N ASP A 136 10.50 -2.19 -16.72
CA ASP A 136 9.62 -1.62 -17.76
C ASP A 136 8.25 -2.34 -17.84
N THR A 137 8.00 -3.28 -16.93
CA THR A 137 6.81 -4.14 -16.88
C THR A 137 6.67 -4.70 -15.47
N TRP A 138 5.59 -5.47 -15.24
CA TRP A 138 5.41 -6.38 -14.10
C TRP A 138 6.73 -6.92 -13.52
N ALA A 139 6.86 -6.71 -12.21
CA ALA A 139 7.95 -7.23 -11.38
C ALA A 139 7.30 -8.06 -10.28
N ASP A 140 7.66 -9.33 -10.19
CA ASP A 140 7.07 -10.35 -9.31
C ASP A 140 8.16 -11.40 -8.97
N PRO A 141 7.90 -12.41 -8.11
CA PRO A 141 8.92 -13.39 -7.73
C PRO A 141 9.48 -14.19 -8.91
N GLY A 142 8.70 -14.38 -9.98
CA GLY A 142 9.10 -15.09 -11.20
C GLY A 142 9.74 -14.18 -12.26
N SER A 143 9.55 -12.87 -12.17
CA SER A 143 10.01 -11.90 -13.17
C SER A 143 10.53 -10.63 -12.52
N GLN A 144 11.85 -10.43 -12.58
CA GLN A 144 12.53 -9.21 -12.14
C GLN A 144 13.39 -8.69 -13.30
N ARG A 145 12.78 -8.12 -14.35
CA ARG A 145 13.50 -7.75 -15.57
C ARG A 145 14.21 -6.40 -15.46
N VAL A 146 15.46 -6.35 -15.88
CA VAL A 146 16.25 -5.11 -15.97
C VAL A 146 15.58 -4.12 -16.95
N PRO A 147 15.34 -2.85 -16.53
CA PRO A 147 14.89 -1.80 -17.45
C PRO A 147 15.80 -1.67 -18.65
N ALA A 148 15.25 -1.42 -19.84
CA ALA A 148 16.00 -1.35 -21.09
C ALA A 148 17.17 -0.36 -21.02
N ALA A 149 16.99 0.75 -20.31
CA ALA A 149 18.02 1.78 -20.13
C ALA A 149 19.25 1.30 -19.32
N TRP A 150 19.10 0.25 -18.51
CA TRP A 150 20.11 -0.21 -17.55
C TRP A 150 20.77 -1.53 -17.95
N ARG A 151 20.31 -2.18 -19.02
CA ARG A 151 20.78 -3.53 -19.42
C ARG A 151 22.29 -3.63 -19.65
N GLY A 152 22.93 -2.53 -20.05
CA GLY A 152 24.37 -2.47 -20.32
C GLY A 152 25.24 -2.14 -19.11
N ILE A 153 24.66 -1.96 -17.92
CA ILE A 153 25.43 -1.68 -16.69
C ILE A 153 26.12 -2.96 -16.24
N THR A 154 27.41 -2.88 -15.94
CA THR A 154 28.24 -4.00 -15.44
C THR A 154 28.90 -3.70 -14.09
N ASP A 155 28.64 -2.52 -13.53
CA ASP A 155 29.22 -2.04 -12.28
C ASP A 155 28.08 -1.77 -11.28
N ILE A 156 28.23 -2.28 -10.05
CA ILE A 156 27.21 -2.17 -9.01
C ILE A 156 27.00 -0.73 -8.55
N ASP A 157 28.05 0.09 -8.51
CA ASP A 157 27.95 1.49 -8.09
C ASP A 157 27.18 2.28 -9.16
N VAL A 158 27.42 2.00 -10.44
CA VAL A 158 26.67 2.61 -11.55
C VAL A 158 25.20 2.19 -11.53
N LEU A 159 24.89 0.94 -11.17
CA LEU A 159 23.51 0.47 -11.02
C LEU A 159 22.82 1.17 -9.84
N ALA A 160 23.49 1.23 -8.70
CA ALA A 160 22.98 1.91 -7.51
C ALA A 160 22.76 3.41 -7.78
N ASP A 161 23.67 4.08 -8.48
CA ASP A 161 23.51 5.48 -8.89
C ASP A 161 22.32 5.65 -9.85
N SER A 162 22.11 4.72 -10.78
CA SER A 162 20.96 4.76 -11.71
C SER A 162 19.62 4.65 -10.97
N VAL A 163 19.56 3.78 -9.96
CA VAL A 163 18.39 3.63 -9.07
C VAL A 163 18.16 4.90 -8.25
N TYR A 164 19.21 5.47 -7.64
CA TYR A 164 19.12 6.73 -6.90
C TYR A 164 18.59 7.86 -7.79
N ASP A 165 19.21 8.05 -8.96
CA ASP A 165 18.87 9.14 -9.88
C ASP A 165 17.44 9.04 -10.39
N TYR A 166 16.99 7.83 -10.73
CA TYR A 166 15.63 7.61 -11.21
C TYR A 166 14.59 7.93 -10.13
N THR A 167 14.80 7.43 -8.91
CA THR A 167 13.91 7.67 -7.77
C THR A 167 13.91 9.15 -7.38
N LEU A 168 15.09 9.77 -7.31
CA LEU A 168 15.25 11.20 -6.97
C LEU A 168 14.54 12.10 -7.99
N LYS A 169 14.76 11.87 -9.30
CA LYS A 169 14.15 12.68 -10.36
C LYS A 169 12.63 12.53 -10.38
N THR A 170 12.14 11.30 -10.21
CA THR A 170 10.70 11.01 -10.12
C THR A 170 10.05 11.75 -8.95
N LEU A 171 10.61 11.61 -7.75
CA LEU A 171 10.02 12.21 -6.55
C LEU A 171 10.15 13.75 -6.56
N ASN A 172 11.26 14.30 -7.05
CA ASN A 172 11.38 15.74 -7.24
C ASN A 172 10.33 16.29 -8.22
N TYR A 173 10.10 15.59 -9.32
CA TYR A 173 9.08 15.97 -10.30
C TYR A 173 7.68 16.01 -9.66
N LEU A 174 7.32 14.98 -8.88
CA LEU A 174 6.05 14.94 -8.16
C LEU A 174 5.96 16.01 -7.07
N ASN A 175 7.03 16.21 -6.28
CA ASN A 175 7.08 17.22 -5.23
C ASN A 175 6.89 18.64 -5.78
N GLN A 176 7.56 18.98 -6.89
CA GLN A 176 7.41 20.29 -7.56
C GLN A 176 5.97 20.58 -8.01
N LYS A 177 5.14 19.55 -8.14
CA LYS A 177 3.73 19.64 -8.52
C LYS A 177 2.78 19.55 -7.33
N GLY A 178 3.31 19.52 -6.10
CA GLY A 178 2.52 19.33 -4.87
C GLY A 178 1.95 17.92 -4.74
N LEU A 179 2.58 16.93 -5.37
CA LEU A 179 2.11 15.55 -5.45
C LEU A 179 3.07 14.55 -4.79
N MET A 180 3.92 15.00 -3.86
CA MET A 180 4.82 14.10 -3.13
C MET A 180 4.01 12.97 -2.45
N PRO A 181 4.35 11.69 -2.66
CA PRO A 181 3.66 10.58 -2.01
C PRO A 181 4.03 10.49 -0.52
N GLU A 182 3.07 10.09 0.30
CA GLU A 182 3.27 9.84 1.73
C GLU A 182 4.13 8.59 1.96
N LEU A 183 3.98 7.59 1.09
CA LEU A 183 4.67 6.30 1.17
C LEU A 183 5.33 5.97 -0.17
N VAL A 184 6.53 5.38 -0.13
CA VAL A 184 7.22 4.86 -1.31
C VAL A 184 7.63 3.41 -1.05
N GLN A 185 7.32 2.53 -1.99
CA GLN A 185 7.81 1.16 -2.01
C GLN A 185 9.00 1.05 -2.96
N ILE A 186 10.10 0.46 -2.47
CA ILE A 186 11.34 0.26 -3.22
C ILE A 186 11.42 -1.20 -3.69
N GLY A 187 10.93 -1.45 -4.90
CA GLY A 187 10.84 -2.77 -5.50
C GLY A 187 9.50 -3.47 -5.19
N ASN A 188 9.04 -4.30 -6.12
CA ASN A 188 7.84 -5.13 -5.94
C ASN A 188 8.20 -6.60 -5.85
N GLU A 189 7.67 -7.28 -4.82
CA GLU A 189 7.82 -8.72 -4.57
C GLU A 189 9.26 -9.23 -4.82
N THR A 190 10.21 -8.65 -4.08
CA THR A 190 11.65 -8.80 -4.32
C THR A 190 12.24 -10.07 -3.70
N ASN A 191 11.46 -11.16 -3.70
CA ASN A 191 11.74 -12.42 -2.99
C ASN A 191 13.15 -12.97 -3.25
N CYS A 192 13.55 -13.02 -4.52
CA CYS A 192 14.92 -13.37 -4.91
C CYS A 192 15.75 -12.15 -5.36
N GLY A 193 15.28 -10.94 -5.15
CA GLY A 193 16.00 -9.70 -5.45
C GLY A 193 15.32 -8.88 -6.56
N MET A 194 16.09 -8.01 -7.21
CA MET A 194 15.62 -7.09 -8.25
C MET A 194 16.52 -7.18 -9.49
N MET A 195 15.97 -6.88 -10.67
CA MET A 195 16.76 -6.75 -11.91
C MET A 195 17.60 -8.00 -12.23
N LEU A 196 17.00 -9.18 -12.08
CA LEU A 196 17.63 -10.49 -12.20
C LEU A 196 17.79 -10.98 -13.65
N THR A 197 17.01 -10.46 -14.60
CA THR A 197 16.97 -10.98 -15.97
C THR A 197 17.03 -9.89 -17.04
N GLY A 198 17.60 -10.23 -18.21
CA GLY A 198 17.61 -9.35 -19.39
C GLY A 198 18.73 -8.31 -19.43
N GLY A 199 19.66 -8.31 -18.47
CA GLY A 199 20.93 -7.60 -18.55
C GLY A 199 21.95 -8.32 -19.44
N VAL A 200 23.07 -7.66 -19.73
CA VAL A 200 24.23 -8.27 -20.42
C VAL A 200 24.99 -9.23 -19.51
N ASP A 201 25.87 -10.05 -20.11
CA ASP A 201 26.86 -10.81 -19.34
C ASP A 201 27.69 -9.86 -18.47
N GLY A 202 27.78 -10.16 -17.18
CA GLY A 202 28.44 -9.29 -16.20
C GLY A 202 27.54 -8.19 -15.62
N PHE A 203 26.22 -8.21 -15.86
CA PHE A 203 25.28 -7.38 -15.10
C PHE A 203 25.43 -7.67 -13.60
N PRO A 204 25.38 -6.64 -12.70
CA PRO A 204 25.56 -6.84 -11.27
C PRO A 204 24.56 -7.84 -10.69
N ALA A 205 25.08 -8.89 -10.04
CA ALA A 205 24.25 -9.94 -9.45
C ALA A 205 23.50 -9.39 -8.23
N CYS A 206 22.19 -9.24 -8.34
CA CYS A 206 21.31 -8.83 -7.24
C CYS A 206 20.41 -10.00 -6.75
N ASN A 207 20.71 -11.25 -7.16
CA ASN A 207 19.95 -12.42 -6.74
C ASN A 207 20.28 -12.79 -5.29
N VAL A 208 19.37 -12.51 -4.35
CA VAL A 208 19.58 -12.80 -2.92
C VAL A 208 19.37 -14.27 -2.58
N CYS A 209 18.64 -15.02 -3.41
CA CYS A 209 18.54 -16.48 -3.28
C CYS A 209 19.88 -17.18 -3.57
N ASP A 210 20.79 -16.50 -4.27
CA ASP A 210 22.18 -16.92 -4.49
C ASP A 210 23.17 -16.26 -3.50
N GLY A 211 22.67 -15.56 -2.47
CA GLY A 211 23.49 -14.91 -1.43
C GLY A 211 24.05 -13.54 -1.80
N ASN A 212 23.59 -12.88 -2.87
CA ASN A 212 24.11 -11.56 -3.30
C ASN A 212 23.52 -10.38 -2.51
N TRP A 213 23.47 -10.49 -1.19
CA TRP A 213 22.88 -9.48 -0.30
C TRP A 213 23.61 -8.14 -0.31
N ALA A 214 24.94 -8.13 -0.47
CA ALA A 214 25.71 -6.89 -0.52
C ALA A 214 25.29 -5.99 -1.72
N ASN A 215 25.13 -6.60 -2.91
CA ASN A 215 24.71 -5.87 -4.11
C ASN A 215 23.24 -5.45 -4.01
N MET A 216 22.36 -6.33 -3.54
CA MET A 216 20.96 -5.99 -3.30
C MET A 216 20.84 -4.82 -2.29
N GLY A 217 21.62 -4.87 -1.21
CA GLY A 217 21.71 -3.83 -0.21
C GLY A 217 22.19 -2.49 -0.77
N ALA A 218 23.18 -2.50 -1.67
CA ALA A 218 23.66 -1.30 -2.36
C ALA A 218 22.52 -0.64 -3.16
N VAL A 219 21.76 -1.44 -3.92
CA VAL A 219 20.62 -0.99 -4.72
C VAL A 219 19.48 -0.44 -3.86
N LEU A 220 19.02 -1.21 -2.86
CA LEU A 220 17.92 -0.81 -1.98
C LEU A 220 18.25 0.46 -1.20
N ASN A 221 19.43 0.51 -0.57
CA ASN A 221 19.87 1.70 0.15
C ASN A 221 20.01 2.91 -0.77
N SER A 222 20.32 2.71 -2.07
CA SER A 222 20.35 3.82 -3.04
C SER A 222 18.96 4.41 -3.28
N GLY A 223 17.95 3.58 -3.50
CA GLY A 223 16.56 4.03 -3.61
C GLY A 223 16.09 4.76 -2.35
N ILE A 224 16.42 4.22 -1.17
CA ILE A 224 16.09 4.82 0.13
C ILE A 224 16.76 6.20 0.28
N ARG A 225 18.06 6.31 -0.01
CA ARG A 225 18.78 7.60 0.03
C ARG A 225 18.14 8.65 -0.87
N ALA A 226 17.62 8.26 -2.04
CA ALA A 226 16.91 9.18 -2.93
C ALA A 226 15.60 9.68 -2.30
N VAL A 227 14.81 8.80 -1.67
CA VAL A 227 13.61 9.18 -0.92
C VAL A 227 13.94 10.17 0.19
N ARG A 228 14.99 9.89 0.99
CA ARG A 228 15.43 10.79 2.06
C ARG A 228 15.87 12.14 1.52
N ALA A 229 16.64 12.15 0.42
CA ALA A 229 17.14 13.39 -0.18
C ALA A 229 16.00 14.32 -0.64
N VAL A 230 14.98 13.81 -1.35
CA VAL A 230 13.81 14.64 -1.74
C VAL A 230 13.00 15.06 -0.51
N SER A 231 12.90 14.19 0.50
CA SER A 231 12.13 14.46 1.71
C SER A 231 12.71 15.59 2.58
N VAL A 232 13.98 15.98 2.41
CA VAL A 232 14.57 17.12 3.16
C VAL A 232 13.79 18.41 2.87
N ASP A 233 13.54 18.68 1.58
CA ASP A 233 12.94 19.93 1.09
C ASP A 233 11.43 19.83 0.83
N SER A 234 10.83 18.66 1.05
CA SER A 234 9.38 18.42 0.93
C SER A 234 8.64 18.66 2.25
N ASP A 235 7.42 19.19 2.18
CA ASP A 235 6.51 19.25 3.33
C ASP A 235 6.09 17.85 3.81
N ILE A 236 5.99 16.90 2.87
CA ILE A 236 5.71 15.49 3.16
C ILE A 236 7.04 14.76 3.41
N LYS A 237 7.18 14.15 4.59
CA LYS A 237 8.31 13.28 4.93
C LYS A 237 7.96 11.84 4.58
N THR A 238 8.27 11.47 3.34
CA THR A 238 7.90 10.19 2.77
C THR A 238 8.54 9.02 3.53
N LYS A 239 7.71 8.05 3.92
CA LYS A 239 8.13 6.81 4.56
C LYS A 239 8.39 5.72 3.52
N VAL A 240 9.29 4.79 3.83
CA VAL A 240 9.74 3.72 2.94
C VAL A 240 9.13 2.38 3.33
N MET A 241 8.67 1.64 2.32
CA MET A 241 8.24 0.25 2.40
C MET A 241 9.14 -0.66 1.55
N LEU A 242 9.37 -1.88 2.02
CA LEU A 242 9.98 -2.96 1.24
C LEU A 242 8.98 -4.11 1.13
N HIS A 243 9.03 -4.86 0.01
CA HIS A 243 7.97 -5.81 -0.35
C HIS A 243 8.51 -7.18 -0.78
N VAL A 244 7.98 -8.25 -0.18
CA VAL A 244 8.10 -9.65 -0.64
C VAL A 244 6.73 -10.32 -0.78
N ALA A 245 6.57 -11.22 -1.74
CA ALA A 245 5.39 -12.07 -1.83
C ALA A 245 5.43 -13.19 -0.79
N ASP A 246 4.25 -13.67 -0.38
CA ASP A 246 4.03 -14.79 0.55
C ASP A 246 4.66 -14.56 1.94
N PRO A 247 3.86 -14.50 3.01
CA PRO A 247 4.37 -14.24 4.35
C PRO A 247 5.45 -15.22 4.84
N VAL A 248 5.58 -16.43 4.25
CA VAL A 248 6.67 -17.35 4.62
C VAL A 248 8.07 -16.80 4.35
N ASN A 249 8.19 -15.83 3.43
CA ASN A 249 9.47 -15.23 3.05
C ASN A 249 9.88 -14.03 3.91
N VAL A 250 8.93 -13.44 4.66
CA VAL A 250 9.16 -12.21 5.43
C VAL A 250 10.29 -12.38 6.44
N ASP A 251 10.25 -13.46 7.22
CA ASP A 251 11.21 -13.65 8.31
C ASP A 251 12.66 -13.72 7.83
N TRP A 252 12.91 -14.58 6.83
CA TRP A 252 14.24 -14.75 6.22
C TRP A 252 14.68 -13.50 5.47
N TRP A 253 13.84 -12.96 4.59
CA TRP A 253 14.25 -11.89 3.69
C TRP A 253 14.63 -10.62 4.46
N PHE A 254 13.81 -10.20 5.44
CA PHE A 254 14.08 -8.97 6.19
C PHE A 254 15.25 -9.12 7.18
N GLU A 255 15.45 -10.31 7.75
CA GLU A 255 16.61 -10.57 8.60
C GLU A 255 17.91 -10.52 7.79
N GLN A 256 17.93 -11.08 6.58
CA GLN A 256 19.12 -11.05 5.72
C GLN A 256 19.35 -9.68 5.06
N ALA A 257 18.28 -9.00 4.63
CA ALA A 257 18.38 -7.64 4.10
C ALA A 257 19.00 -6.67 5.11
N THR A 258 18.64 -6.80 6.39
CA THR A 258 19.19 -5.97 7.47
C THR A 258 20.60 -6.39 7.87
N SER A 259 20.85 -7.69 8.06
CA SER A 259 22.13 -8.19 8.59
C SER A 259 23.25 -8.29 7.56
N GLU A 260 22.96 -8.78 6.35
CA GLU A 260 23.94 -8.96 5.28
C GLU A 260 23.89 -7.82 4.24
N GLY A 261 22.69 -7.32 3.94
CA GLY A 261 22.48 -6.21 3.02
C GLY A 261 22.65 -4.82 3.64
N GLY A 262 22.69 -4.72 4.97
CA GLY A 262 22.79 -3.44 5.69
C GLY A 262 21.62 -2.49 5.43
N VAL A 263 20.46 -2.99 5.00
CA VAL A 263 19.27 -2.18 4.71
C VAL A 263 18.49 -1.99 6.00
N THR A 264 18.53 -0.80 6.60
CA THR A 264 17.94 -0.54 7.93
C THR A 264 17.09 0.72 8.02
N ASP A 265 17.18 1.61 7.02
CA ASP A 265 16.46 2.89 6.98
C ASP A 265 15.12 2.76 6.23
N PHE A 266 14.20 1.99 6.79
CA PHE A 266 12.83 1.85 6.30
C PHE A 266 11.85 1.71 7.46
N GLU A 267 10.60 2.11 7.22
CA GLU A 267 9.55 2.16 8.24
C GLU A 267 8.64 0.94 8.18
N PHE A 268 8.36 0.42 6.97
CA PHE A 268 7.34 -0.60 6.75
C PHE A 268 7.90 -1.90 6.15
N ILE A 269 7.37 -3.01 6.67
CA ILE A 269 7.46 -4.35 6.11
C ILE A 269 6.15 -4.64 5.38
N GLY A 270 6.25 -4.90 4.09
CA GLY A 270 5.13 -5.25 3.25
C GLY A 270 5.18 -6.69 2.74
N PHE A 271 4.03 -7.34 2.65
CA PHE A 271 3.92 -8.63 1.96
C PHE A 271 2.62 -8.84 1.19
N SER A 272 2.68 -9.63 0.12
CA SER A 272 1.48 -10.12 -0.59
C SER A 272 0.89 -11.34 0.11
N TYR A 273 -0.44 -11.38 0.19
CA TYR A 273 -1.19 -12.51 0.75
C TYR A 273 -2.42 -12.85 -0.09
N TYR A 274 -2.27 -13.79 -1.02
CA TYR A 274 -3.36 -14.40 -1.76
C TYR A 274 -3.64 -15.78 -1.15
N PRO A 275 -4.62 -15.93 -0.23
CA PRO A 275 -4.72 -17.10 0.65
C PRO A 275 -4.95 -18.45 -0.05
N ILE A 276 -5.34 -18.45 -1.32
CA ILE A 276 -5.44 -19.65 -2.15
C ILE A 276 -4.07 -20.07 -2.72
N TRP A 277 -3.21 -19.10 -3.09
CA TRP A 277 -1.89 -19.36 -3.66
C TRP A 277 -0.80 -19.46 -2.58
N HIS A 278 -0.86 -18.62 -1.56
CA HIS A 278 0.11 -18.55 -0.46
C HIS A 278 -0.29 -19.50 0.68
N THR A 279 -0.23 -20.81 0.42
CA THR A 279 -0.73 -21.83 1.35
C THR A 279 0.23 -22.15 2.51
N GLY A 280 1.44 -21.61 2.50
CA GLY A 280 2.43 -21.84 3.56
C GLY A 280 2.00 -21.31 4.93
N ILE A 281 1.21 -20.23 4.94
CA ILE A 281 0.55 -19.68 6.14
C ILE A 281 -0.95 -19.58 5.86
N SER A 282 -1.72 -20.41 6.56
CA SER A 282 -3.19 -20.39 6.46
C SER A 282 -3.78 -19.14 7.08
N LEU A 283 -5.02 -18.82 6.68
CA LEU A 283 -5.77 -17.69 7.22
C LEU A 283 -5.90 -17.75 8.75
N ASP A 284 -6.04 -18.96 9.32
CA ASP A 284 -6.13 -19.15 10.78
C ASP A 284 -4.85 -18.73 11.50
N ARG A 285 -3.69 -18.95 10.88
CA ARG A 285 -2.36 -18.62 11.44
C ARG A 285 -1.90 -17.20 11.12
N LEU A 286 -2.63 -16.46 10.27
CA LEU A 286 -2.23 -15.14 9.81
C LEU A 286 -2.00 -14.16 10.97
N GLN A 287 -2.93 -14.09 11.94
CA GLN A 287 -2.82 -13.17 13.08
C GLN A 287 -1.54 -13.42 13.91
N GLU A 288 -1.32 -14.65 14.35
CA GLU A 288 -0.14 -15.02 15.14
C GLU A 288 1.16 -14.74 14.37
N THR A 289 1.17 -15.06 13.07
CA THR A 289 2.34 -14.86 12.22
C THR A 289 2.67 -13.37 12.08
N VAL A 290 1.66 -12.54 11.80
CA VAL A 290 1.84 -11.09 11.65
C VAL A 290 2.23 -10.43 12.98
N ALA A 291 1.65 -10.85 14.10
CA ALA A 291 2.05 -10.37 15.42
C ALA A 291 3.52 -10.72 15.72
N GLY A 292 3.98 -11.89 15.25
CA GLY A 292 5.39 -12.27 15.25
C GLY A 292 6.28 -11.30 14.46
N PHE A 293 5.87 -10.88 13.26
CA PHE A 293 6.62 -9.90 12.46
C PHE A 293 6.68 -8.54 13.14
N VAL A 294 5.55 -8.03 13.63
CA VAL A 294 5.48 -6.76 14.38
C VAL A 294 6.45 -6.78 15.57
N THR A 295 6.43 -7.86 16.34
CA THR A 295 7.29 -8.02 17.53
C THR A 295 8.78 -8.15 17.17
N LYS A 296 9.11 -8.98 16.17
CA LYS A 296 10.51 -9.29 15.80
C LYS A 296 11.18 -8.06 15.19
N PHE A 297 10.54 -7.44 14.21
CA PHE A 297 11.17 -6.40 13.39
C PHE A 297 10.97 -5.00 13.95
N LYS A 298 9.95 -4.77 14.78
CA LYS A 298 9.60 -3.44 15.32
C LYS A 298 9.45 -2.40 14.22
N ARG A 299 8.78 -2.81 13.15
CA ARG A 299 8.40 -2.02 11.98
C ARG A 299 6.89 -2.11 11.80
N GLU A 300 6.32 -1.15 11.10
CA GLU A 300 4.94 -1.22 10.67
C GLU A 300 4.78 -2.40 9.69
N VAL A 301 3.70 -3.17 9.81
CA VAL A 301 3.47 -4.35 8.96
C VAL A 301 2.19 -4.14 8.15
N VAL A 302 2.27 -4.32 6.83
CA VAL A 302 1.15 -4.07 5.91
C VAL A 302 1.02 -5.24 4.93
N ILE A 303 -0.19 -5.70 4.68
CA ILE A 303 -0.46 -6.53 3.49
C ILE A 303 -0.53 -5.57 2.30
N LEU A 304 0.44 -5.65 1.38
CA LEU A 304 0.53 -4.76 0.22
C LEU A 304 -0.31 -5.23 -0.96
N GLU A 305 -0.58 -6.53 -1.02
CA GLU A 305 -1.47 -7.10 -2.04
C GLU A 305 -2.28 -8.25 -1.46
N THR A 306 -3.58 -8.22 -1.71
CA THR A 306 -4.48 -9.35 -1.51
C THR A 306 -5.64 -9.23 -2.48
N ALA A 307 -6.27 -10.36 -2.79
CA ALA A 307 -7.51 -10.38 -3.55
C ALA A 307 -8.26 -11.69 -3.31
N TYR A 308 -9.50 -11.73 -3.76
CA TYR A 308 -10.32 -12.93 -3.71
C TYR A 308 -11.47 -12.89 -4.71
N PRO A 309 -11.83 -14.00 -5.36
CA PRO A 309 -12.92 -13.99 -6.33
C PRO A 309 -14.29 -13.85 -5.66
N TRP A 310 -15.15 -12.99 -6.19
CA TRP A 310 -16.58 -12.94 -5.87
C TRP A 310 -17.43 -13.77 -6.85
N THR A 311 -16.83 -14.29 -7.92
CA THR A 311 -17.47 -15.19 -8.90
C THR A 311 -16.43 -16.01 -9.66
N VAL A 312 -16.87 -17.09 -10.31
CA VAL A 312 -16.06 -17.88 -11.27
C VAL A 312 -16.40 -17.54 -12.73
N GLN A 313 -17.34 -16.63 -12.94
CA GLN A 313 -17.72 -16.17 -14.28
C GLN A 313 -16.77 -15.07 -14.76
N GLY A 314 -16.81 -14.79 -16.06
CA GLY A 314 -16.24 -13.59 -16.67
C GLY A 314 -17.30 -12.86 -17.50
N ASN A 315 -17.02 -11.61 -17.80
CA ASN A 315 -17.79 -10.65 -18.59
C ASN A 315 -17.14 -10.34 -19.94
N ASP A 316 -15.97 -10.91 -20.21
CA ASP A 316 -15.28 -10.81 -21.49
C ASP A 316 -14.71 -12.17 -21.95
N ASN A 317 -13.83 -12.15 -22.97
CA ASN A 317 -13.17 -13.36 -23.50
C ASN A 317 -11.73 -13.52 -22.98
N TYR A 318 -11.31 -12.72 -22.02
CA TYR A 318 -10.00 -12.76 -21.41
C TYR A 318 -10.07 -13.59 -20.13
N ASN A 319 -9.39 -14.74 -20.13
CA ASN A 319 -9.45 -15.66 -18.99
C ASN A 319 -8.98 -15.01 -17.69
N ASN A 320 -9.83 -15.07 -16.66
CA ASN A 320 -9.48 -14.68 -15.31
C ASN A 320 -8.33 -15.55 -14.75
N LEU A 321 -7.35 -14.90 -14.13
CA LEU A 321 -6.17 -15.55 -13.57
C LEU A 321 -6.45 -16.26 -12.24
N PHE A 322 -7.51 -15.85 -11.54
CA PHE A 322 -7.82 -16.31 -10.19
C PHE A 322 -9.27 -16.80 -10.10
N GLY A 323 -9.52 -17.86 -9.31
CA GLY A 323 -10.85 -18.45 -9.14
C GLY A 323 -11.07 -19.75 -9.90
N GLY A 324 -10.03 -20.29 -10.55
CA GLY A 324 -10.02 -21.65 -11.08
C GLY A 324 -9.79 -22.71 -10.01
N GLU A 325 -9.32 -22.31 -8.84
CA GLU A 325 -9.06 -23.12 -7.66
C GLU A 325 -10.33 -23.30 -6.81
N SER A 326 -10.29 -24.22 -5.84
CA SER A 326 -11.35 -24.34 -4.84
C SER A 326 -11.42 -23.11 -3.93
N PRO A 327 -12.62 -22.61 -3.60
CA PRO A 327 -12.76 -21.54 -2.63
C PRO A 327 -12.27 -21.99 -1.24
N LEU A 328 -11.80 -21.03 -0.44
CA LEU A 328 -11.47 -21.25 0.95
C LEU A 328 -12.71 -21.72 1.73
N PRO A 329 -12.55 -22.69 2.66
CA PRO A 329 -13.65 -23.10 3.53
C PRO A 329 -14.27 -21.91 4.27
N GLY A 330 -15.59 -21.76 4.15
CA GLY A 330 -16.33 -20.65 4.77
C GLY A 330 -16.42 -19.36 3.95
N TYR A 331 -15.68 -19.26 2.85
CA TYR A 331 -15.63 -18.08 1.98
C TYR A 331 -15.91 -18.49 0.52
N PRO A 332 -17.16 -18.81 0.15
CA PRO A 332 -17.48 -19.19 -1.22
C PRO A 332 -17.19 -18.04 -2.19
N TYR A 333 -17.00 -18.33 -3.49
CA TYR A 333 -16.88 -17.29 -4.53
C TYR A 333 -18.26 -16.63 -4.78
N THR A 334 -18.59 -15.71 -3.88
CA THR A 334 -19.76 -14.83 -3.91
C THR A 334 -19.33 -13.45 -3.39
N GLN A 335 -20.12 -12.41 -3.67
CA GLN A 335 -19.88 -11.07 -3.11
C GLN A 335 -19.82 -11.10 -1.58
N ASP A 336 -20.74 -11.83 -0.92
CA ASP A 336 -20.72 -12.01 0.54
C ASP A 336 -19.49 -12.78 1.04
N GLY A 337 -19.02 -13.77 0.27
CA GLY A 337 -17.83 -14.55 0.62
C GLY A 337 -16.55 -13.72 0.51
N GLN A 338 -16.43 -12.90 -0.53
CA GLN A 338 -15.34 -11.95 -0.70
C GLN A 338 -15.33 -10.90 0.43
N LEU A 339 -16.48 -10.30 0.74
CA LEU A 339 -16.64 -9.38 1.88
C LEU A 339 -16.26 -10.05 3.20
N SER A 340 -16.76 -11.26 3.46
CA SER A 340 -16.48 -11.99 4.70
C SER A 340 -14.98 -12.29 4.86
N LEU A 341 -14.30 -12.65 3.78
CA LEU A 341 -12.86 -12.89 3.81
C LEU A 341 -12.08 -11.62 4.08
N MET A 342 -12.43 -10.51 3.40
CA MET A 342 -11.75 -9.23 3.62
C MET A 342 -11.92 -8.73 5.06
N LYS A 343 -13.09 -8.93 5.67
CA LYS A 343 -13.31 -8.64 7.08
C LYS A 343 -12.48 -9.56 7.99
N ALA A 344 -12.38 -10.85 7.67
CA ALA A 344 -11.57 -11.79 8.45
C ALA A 344 -10.07 -11.48 8.39
N ILE A 345 -9.52 -11.19 7.21
CA ILE A 345 -8.12 -10.78 7.04
C ILE A 345 -7.87 -9.49 7.81
N THR A 346 -8.71 -8.48 7.62
CA THR A 346 -8.51 -7.17 8.25
C THR A 346 -8.58 -7.25 9.78
N GLN A 347 -9.56 -7.97 10.34
CA GLN A 347 -9.66 -8.17 11.79
C GLN A 347 -8.39 -8.84 12.34
N LYS A 348 -7.86 -9.86 11.65
CA LYS A 348 -6.62 -10.54 12.05
C LYS A 348 -5.41 -9.61 12.02
N LEU A 349 -5.34 -8.69 11.06
CA LEU A 349 -4.29 -7.68 10.98
C LEU A 349 -4.39 -6.65 12.11
N VAL A 350 -5.59 -6.11 12.34
CA VAL A 350 -5.85 -5.17 13.45
C VAL A 350 -5.45 -5.80 14.79
N SER A 351 -5.93 -7.02 15.06
CA SER A 351 -5.58 -7.77 16.29
C SER A 351 -4.12 -8.21 16.36
N ALA A 352 -3.37 -8.17 15.26
CA ALA A 352 -1.94 -8.46 15.25
C ALA A 352 -1.07 -7.20 15.47
N GLY A 353 -1.68 -6.02 15.56
CA GLY A 353 -0.96 -4.74 15.60
C GLY A 353 -0.35 -4.34 14.25
N ALA A 354 -0.88 -4.86 13.14
CA ALA A 354 -0.49 -4.44 11.80
C ALA A 354 -1.14 -3.09 11.44
N SER A 355 -0.60 -2.45 10.42
CA SER A 355 -0.87 -1.05 10.12
C SER A 355 -1.69 -0.85 8.85
N GLY A 356 -2.02 -1.91 8.12
CA GLY A 356 -2.87 -1.78 6.94
C GLY A 356 -3.04 -3.03 6.10
N VAL A 357 -4.01 -2.93 5.18
CA VAL A 357 -4.26 -3.87 4.09
C VAL A 357 -4.54 -3.09 2.82
N ILE A 358 -3.90 -3.49 1.73
CA ILE A 358 -4.10 -2.92 0.40
C ILE A 358 -4.68 -4.03 -0.48
N TYR A 359 -5.86 -3.78 -1.03
CA TYR A 359 -6.47 -4.69 -2.01
C TYR A 359 -5.85 -4.44 -3.38
N TRP A 360 -5.44 -5.50 -4.06
CA TRP A 360 -4.83 -5.39 -5.38
C TRP A 360 -5.89 -5.38 -6.47
N GLU A 361 -5.88 -4.31 -7.26
CA GLU A 361 -6.74 -4.11 -8.44
C GLU A 361 -8.26 -4.32 -8.19
N PRO A 362 -8.85 -3.71 -7.14
CA PRO A 362 -10.29 -3.81 -6.91
C PRO A 362 -11.13 -3.10 -8.00
N ALA A 363 -10.49 -2.35 -8.89
CA ALA A 363 -11.14 -1.58 -9.95
C ALA A 363 -10.88 -2.13 -11.36
N TRP A 364 -10.21 -3.29 -11.51
CA TRP A 364 -9.89 -3.85 -12.82
C TRP A 364 -11.09 -4.57 -13.46
N ILE A 365 -12.08 -3.78 -13.87
CA ILE A 365 -13.28 -4.25 -14.59
C ILE A 365 -12.99 -4.51 -16.08
N SER A 366 -13.83 -5.34 -16.71
CA SER A 366 -13.85 -5.49 -18.18
C SER A 366 -14.05 -4.15 -18.90
N SER A 367 -13.28 -3.93 -19.97
CA SER A 367 -13.37 -2.79 -20.89
C SER A 367 -12.61 -3.09 -22.20
N ASP A 368 -12.46 -2.13 -23.10
CA ASP A 368 -11.64 -2.30 -24.32
C ASP A 368 -10.13 -2.14 -24.06
N MET A 369 -9.71 -2.07 -22.79
CA MET A 369 -8.29 -1.99 -22.45
C MET A 369 -7.53 -3.25 -22.89
N LYS A 370 -6.23 -3.10 -23.13
CA LYS A 370 -5.34 -4.20 -23.54
C LYS A 370 -4.11 -4.24 -22.67
N ASP A 371 -3.69 -5.46 -22.34
CA ASP A 371 -2.37 -5.70 -21.80
C ASP A 371 -1.53 -6.54 -22.79
N LYS A 372 -0.45 -7.16 -22.33
CA LYS A 372 0.43 -7.97 -23.18
C LYS A 372 -0.23 -9.25 -23.71
N TRP A 373 -1.29 -9.70 -23.06
CA TRP A 373 -1.83 -11.05 -23.23
C TRP A 373 -3.26 -11.03 -23.77
N GLY A 374 -4.04 -9.99 -23.49
CA GLY A 374 -5.46 -9.94 -23.86
C GLY A 374 -6.04 -8.54 -24.05
N THR A 375 -7.33 -8.54 -24.38
CA THR A 375 -8.21 -7.35 -24.37
C THR A 375 -9.31 -7.64 -23.36
N GLY A 376 -9.55 -6.71 -22.44
CA GLY A 376 -10.46 -6.91 -21.32
C GLY A 376 -9.75 -6.90 -19.96
N SER A 377 -10.25 -7.68 -19.02
CA SER A 377 -9.69 -7.86 -17.68
C SER A 377 -9.52 -9.35 -17.37
N SER A 378 -8.31 -9.74 -16.99
CA SER A 378 -8.07 -11.08 -16.42
C SER A 378 -8.29 -11.11 -14.90
N TRP A 379 -8.96 -10.11 -14.33
CA TRP A 379 -9.09 -9.91 -12.89
C TRP A 379 -10.47 -9.44 -12.41
N GLU A 380 -11.41 -9.18 -13.32
CA GLU A 380 -12.70 -8.58 -13.01
C GLU A 380 -13.52 -9.35 -11.97
N ASN A 381 -13.33 -10.67 -11.89
CA ASN A 381 -14.01 -11.52 -10.92
C ASN A 381 -13.48 -11.36 -9.48
N ASN A 382 -12.41 -10.57 -9.29
CA ASN A 382 -11.87 -10.15 -8.00
C ASN A 382 -12.16 -8.66 -7.71
N ALA A 383 -12.71 -7.91 -8.67
CA ALA A 383 -12.99 -6.49 -8.46
C ALA A 383 -14.02 -6.25 -7.34
N PHE A 384 -14.13 -5.01 -6.87
CA PHE A 384 -15.21 -4.52 -6.02
C PHE A 384 -16.37 -3.95 -6.83
N PHE A 385 -16.43 -4.31 -8.10
CA PHE A 385 -17.49 -3.93 -9.02
C PHE A 385 -18.03 -5.19 -9.69
N ASP A 386 -19.34 -5.21 -9.90
CA ASP A 386 -19.98 -6.23 -10.72
C ASP A 386 -19.70 -5.98 -12.21
N PHE A 387 -20.26 -6.85 -13.05
CA PHE A 387 -20.08 -6.81 -14.49
C PHE A 387 -20.72 -5.59 -15.19
N ASP A 388 -21.62 -4.88 -14.50
CA ASP A 388 -22.18 -3.61 -14.98
C ASP A 388 -21.36 -2.39 -14.49
N GLY A 389 -20.24 -2.65 -13.79
CA GLY A 389 -19.36 -1.66 -13.21
C GLY A 389 -19.90 -1.04 -11.93
N ASN A 390 -20.92 -1.63 -11.28
CA ASN A 390 -21.51 -1.12 -10.05
C ASN A 390 -20.83 -1.72 -8.81
N THR A 391 -20.62 -0.91 -7.77
CA THR A 391 -20.04 -1.34 -6.49
C THR A 391 -20.75 -2.58 -5.93
N ILE A 392 -19.95 -3.54 -5.45
CA ILE A 392 -20.45 -4.71 -4.71
C ILE A 392 -20.17 -4.54 -3.21
N PRO A 393 -20.88 -5.26 -2.32
CA PRO A 393 -20.78 -5.08 -0.87
C PRO A 393 -19.37 -5.17 -0.29
N THR A 394 -18.44 -5.88 -0.93
CA THR A 394 -17.06 -6.03 -0.45
C THR A 394 -16.38 -4.70 -0.16
N ILE A 395 -16.61 -3.66 -0.96
CA ILE A 395 -15.96 -2.35 -0.80
C ILE A 395 -16.17 -1.76 0.62
N ASP A 396 -17.30 -2.08 1.26
CA ASP A 396 -17.64 -1.58 2.60
C ASP A 396 -16.85 -2.22 3.74
N TYR A 397 -15.98 -3.20 3.47
CA TYR A 397 -15.07 -3.72 4.50
C TYR A 397 -14.20 -2.59 5.09
N MET A 398 -13.85 -1.58 4.29
CA MET A 398 -13.01 -0.46 4.73
C MET A 398 -13.71 0.48 5.73
N ASN A 399 -15.04 0.48 5.75
CA ASN A 399 -15.85 1.25 6.70
C ASN A 399 -16.33 0.40 7.90
N TYR A 400 -15.96 -0.88 7.94
CA TYR A 400 -16.38 -1.76 9.03
C TYR A 400 -15.64 -1.43 10.33
N GLU A 401 -16.34 -1.50 11.46
CA GLU A 401 -15.75 -1.33 12.78
C GLU A 401 -15.05 -2.63 13.21
N TYR A 402 -13.72 -2.60 13.29
CA TYR A 402 -12.89 -3.72 13.74
C TYR A 402 -12.58 -3.60 15.23
N ASP A 403 -12.56 -4.74 15.94
CA ASP A 403 -12.24 -4.76 17.36
C ASP A 403 -10.74 -4.57 17.57
N THR A 404 -10.38 -3.58 18.38
CA THR A 404 -8.99 -3.26 18.75
C THR A 404 -8.64 -3.76 20.16
N ASN A 405 -9.55 -4.45 20.84
CA ASN A 405 -9.32 -4.93 22.20
C ASN A 405 -8.76 -6.36 22.20
N ASP A 406 -7.65 -6.54 22.90
CA ASP A 406 -7.12 -7.84 23.35
C ASP A 406 -7.76 -8.28 24.67
#